data_AF-A0A6H1ZRV5-F1
#
_entry.id   AF-A0A6H1ZRV5-F1
#
_cell.length_a   1.000
_cell.length_b   1.000
_cell.length_c   1.000
_cell.angle_alpha   90.00
_cell.angle_beta   90.00
_cell.angle_gamma   90.00
#
_symmetry.space_group_name_H-M   'P 1'
#
loop_
_entity.id
_entity.type
_entity.pdbx_description
1 polymer ?
#
loop_
_entity_poly.entity_id
_entity_poly.type
_entity_poly.pdbx_seq_one_letter_code
_entity_poly.pdbx_strand_id
1 'polypeptide(L)'
;MKGKLVKSVNPLIGALGTLEMMKDQVLGKDVSGRDEALNDELDGIVVDTCCPSDTGIWETGIRREKLEGIWVIVSQYDSKEEAEKAHKKWVKLMRTDPTCKLQDINMWNLKS
;
A
#
# COMPACT_ATOMS: atom_id res chain seq x y z
N MET A 1 50.29 26.31 12.22
CA MET A 1 49.49 25.08 12.00
C MET A 1 48.06 25.33 12.49
N LYS A 2 47.11 25.48 11.55
CA LYS A 2 45.93 24.63 11.35
C LYS A 2 45.01 24.51 12.58
N GLY A 3 43.87 25.21 12.53
CA GLY A 3 42.74 25.02 13.44
C GLY A 3 41.90 23.78 13.11
N LYS A 4 40.92 23.51 13.97
CA LYS A 4 39.61 22.86 13.69
C LYS A 4 38.83 22.83 15.00
N LEU A 5 37.83 23.70 15.18
CA LEU A 5 36.44 23.58 14.72
C LEU A 5 35.66 22.52 15.51
N VAL A 6 34.88 23.02 16.47
CA VAL A 6 33.89 22.33 17.29
C VAL A 6 32.81 21.74 16.39
N LYS A 7 32.46 20.46 16.54
CA LYS A 7 31.28 19.89 15.92
C LYS A 7 30.17 19.80 16.95
N SER A 8 29.28 20.79 16.89
CA SER A 8 27.91 20.69 17.42
C SER A 8 27.21 19.53 16.71
N VAL A 9 26.62 18.62 17.50
CA VAL A 9 25.70 17.59 16.99
C VAL A 9 24.28 18.13 17.17
N ASN A 10 23.62 18.44 16.05
CA ASN A 10 22.19 18.76 16.03
C ASN A 10 21.38 17.45 16.09
N PRO A 11 20.53 17.22 17.09
CA PRO A 11 19.58 16.12 17.10
C PRO A 11 18.23 16.61 16.58
N LEU A 12 18.11 16.93 15.29
CA LEU A 12 16.87 17.47 14.71
C LEU A 12 16.51 16.93 13.32
N ILE A 13 17.02 15.76 12.95
CA ILE A 13 16.59 15.02 11.75
C ILE A 13 15.94 13.74 12.23
N GLY A 14 14.66 13.80 12.60
CA GLY A 14 13.94 12.62 13.08
C GLY A 14 12.44 12.81 13.30
N ALA A 15 11.97 14.06 13.34
CA ALA A 15 10.57 14.37 13.62
C ALA A 15 9.88 15.24 12.54
N LEU A 16 10.52 15.43 11.37
CA LEU A 16 9.95 16.23 10.28
C LEU A 16 9.33 15.40 9.14
N GLY A 17 9.33 14.07 9.23
CA GLY A 17 8.68 13.18 8.25
C GLY A 17 7.24 12.82 8.60
N THR A 18 6.77 13.14 9.80
CA THR A 18 5.48 12.67 10.33
C THR A 18 4.32 13.65 10.19
N LEU A 19 4.56 14.92 9.81
CA LEU A 19 3.50 15.94 9.80
C LEU A 19 3.04 16.41 8.42
N GLU A 20 3.76 16.09 7.33
CA GLU A 20 3.43 16.61 5.99
C GLU A 20 2.66 15.65 5.07
N MET A 21 2.23 14.48 5.56
CA MET A 21 1.57 13.46 4.73
C MET A 21 0.05 13.29 4.98
N MET A 22 -0.61 14.33 5.49
CA MET A 22 -2.08 14.34 5.69
C MET A 22 -2.85 15.10 4.60
N LYS A 23 -2.29 15.29 3.39
CA LYS A 23 -2.95 16.08 2.34
C LYS A 23 -3.29 15.37 1.03
N ASP A 24 -2.92 14.10 0.87
CA ASP A 24 -3.34 13.37 -0.34
C ASP A 24 -4.70 12.73 -0.11
N GLN A 25 -5.69 13.61 -0.21
CA GLN A 25 -6.94 13.42 -0.93
C GLN A 25 -7.05 12.02 -1.57
N VAL A 26 -7.88 11.18 -0.94
CA VAL A 26 -8.43 9.93 -1.49
C VAL A 26 -9.05 10.26 -2.86
N LEU A 27 -8.29 10.06 -3.92
CA LEU A 27 -8.65 10.39 -5.30
C LEU A 27 -8.65 9.09 -6.09
N GLY A 28 -9.85 8.61 -6.42
CA GLY A 28 -10.02 7.50 -7.35
C GLY A 28 -11.22 6.61 -7.05
N LYS A 29 -12.46 7.11 -7.23
CA LYS A 29 -13.56 6.19 -7.56
C LYS A 29 -13.31 5.71 -8.99
N ASP A 30 -12.53 4.65 -9.14
CA ASP A 30 -12.36 4.00 -10.43
C ASP A 30 -13.66 3.27 -10.78
N VAL A 31 -14.24 3.64 -11.92
CA VAL A 31 -15.57 3.23 -12.40
C VAL A 31 -15.51 1.88 -13.11
N SER A 32 -14.73 0.94 -12.58
CA SER A 32 -14.87 -0.46 -12.94
C SER A 32 -16.24 -0.92 -12.45
N GLY A 33 -16.99 -1.69 -13.24
CA GLY A 33 -18.34 -2.20 -12.89
C GLY A 33 -18.36 -3.22 -11.74
N ARG A 34 -17.56 -2.97 -10.69
CA ARG A 34 -17.48 -3.68 -9.42
C ARG A 34 -18.21 -2.80 -8.41
N ASP A 35 -19.41 -3.22 -8.01
CA ASP A 35 -20.31 -2.41 -7.18
C ASP A 35 -19.67 -2.00 -5.83
N GLU A 36 -18.64 -2.72 -5.37
CA GLU A 36 -17.95 -2.42 -4.11
C GLU A 36 -16.44 -2.66 -4.20
N ALA A 37 -15.69 -1.66 -4.71
CA ALA A 37 -14.23 -1.66 -4.73
C ALA A 37 -13.64 -0.39 -4.10
N LEU A 38 -12.52 -0.55 -3.40
CA LEU A 38 -11.64 0.52 -2.94
C LEU A 38 -10.35 0.47 -3.77
N ASN A 39 -9.97 1.61 -4.36
CA ASN A 39 -8.78 1.70 -5.20
C ASN A 39 -7.97 2.94 -4.81
N ASP A 40 -6.69 2.75 -4.53
CA ASP A 40 -5.73 3.80 -4.23
C ASP A 40 -4.49 3.63 -5.13
N GLU A 41 -4.14 4.68 -5.87
CA GLU A 41 -2.95 4.74 -6.72
C GLU A 41 -1.85 5.60 -6.07
N LEU A 42 -0.62 5.06 -6.02
CA LEU A 42 0.53 5.60 -5.30
C LEU A 42 1.80 5.47 -6.18
N ASP A 43 2.18 6.50 -6.92
CA ASP A 43 3.46 6.55 -7.67
C ASP A 43 3.79 5.30 -8.53
N GLY A 44 2.76 4.70 -9.16
CA GLY A 44 2.88 3.45 -9.94
C GLY A 44 2.64 2.18 -9.14
N ILE A 45 2.05 2.29 -7.95
CA ILE A 45 1.54 1.20 -7.13
C ILE A 45 0.02 1.35 -7.06
N VAL A 46 -0.72 0.28 -7.33
CA VAL A 46 -2.18 0.24 -7.15
C VAL A 46 -2.49 -0.71 -6.01
N VAL A 47 -3.25 -0.22 -5.03
CA VAL A 47 -3.86 -1.04 -3.98
C VAL A 47 -5.35 -1.14 -4.28
N ASP A 48 -5.82 -2.34 -4.57
CA ASP A 48 -7.22 -2.61 -4.94
C ASP A 48 -7.82 -3.59 -3.94
N THR A 49 -8.89 -3.18 -3.26
CA THR A 49 -9.67 -4.07 -2.38
C THR A 49 -11.08 -4.20 -2.94
N CYS A 50 -11.50 -5.41 -3.26
CA CYS A 50 -12.83 -5.66 -3.81
C CYS A 50 -13.42 -6.99 -3.31
N CYS A 51 -14.71 -7.19 -3.58
CA CYS A 51 -15.39 -8.47 -3.39
C CYS A 51 -15.84 -8.99 -4.76
N PRO A 52 -15.04 -9.87 -5.40
CA PRO A 52 -15.43 -10.49 -6.66
C PRO A 52 -16.72 -11.31 -6.51
N SER A 53 -17.60 -11.24 -7.51
CA SER A 53 -18.92 -11.91 -7.45
C SER A 53 -18.84 -13.44 -7.59
N ASP A 54 -17.74 -13.96 -8.10
CA ASP A 54 -17.47 -15.38 -8.26
C ASP A 54 -17.04 -16.07 -6.96
N THR A 55 -16.31 -15.37 -6.10
CA THR A 55 -15.87 -15.89 -4.78
C THR A 55 -16.75 -15.43 -3.63
N GLY A 56 -17.27 -14.20 -3.69
CA GLY A 56 -17.94 -13.55 -2.56
C GLY A 56 -17.02 -13.27 -1.37
N ILE A 57 -15.69 -13.35 -1.57
CA ILE A 57 -14.68 -13.13 -0.54
C ILE A 57 -14.01 -11.78 -0.83
N TRP A 58 -13.87 -10.95 0.20
CA TRP A 58 -13.14 -9.70 0.05
C TRP A 58 -11.65 -9.97 -0.06
N GLU A 59 -10.97 -9.32 -0.99
CA GLU A 59 -9.53 -9.47 -1.18
C GLU A 59 -8.83 -8.14 -1.41
N THR A 60 -7.55 -8.06 -1.04
CA THR A 60 -6.67 -6.96 -1.44
C THR A 60 -5.64 -7.48 -2.44
N GLY A 61 -5.66 -6.91 -3.64
CA GLY A 61 -4.60 -7.03 -4.63
C GLY A 61 -3.69 -5.81 -4.62
N ILE A 62 -2.40 -6.02 -4.83
CA ILE A 62 -1.44 -4.93 -5.02
C ILE A 62 -0.69 -5.16 -6.33
N ARG A 63 -0.60 -4.14 -7.17
CA ARG A 63 0.24 -4.12 -8.37
C ARG A 63 1.28 -3.03 -8.27
N ARG A 64 2.55 -3.37 -8.49
CA ARG A 64 3.66 -2.41 -8.48
C ARG A 64 4.36 -2.42 -9.82
N GLU A 65 4.09 -1.42 -10.65
CA GLU A 65 4.54 -1.39 -12.04
C GLU A 65 6.08 -1.41 -12.16
N LYS A 66 6.77 -0.76 -11.22
CA LYS A 66 8.24 -0.68 -11.21
C LYS A 66 8.94 -1.89 -10.59
N LEU A 67 8.20 -2.82 -9.98
CA LEU A 67 8.75 -3.99 -9.29
C LEU A 67 8.27 -5.28 -9.96
N GLU A 68 7.16 -5.85 -9.52
CA GLU A 68 6.66 -7.12 -10.04
C GLU A 68 5.94 -6.96 -11.40
N GLY A 69 5.31 -5.81 -11.65
CA GLY A 69 4.50 -5.58 -12.86
C GLY A 69 3.23 -6.46 -12.95
N ILE A 70 2.95 -7.27 -11.94
CA ILE A 70 1.79 -8.17 -11.84
C ILE A 70 0.96 -7.86 -10.59
N TRP A 71 -0.28 -8.34 -10.57
CA TRP A 71 -1.12 -8.31 -9.38
C TRP A 71 -0.70 -9.41 -8.41
N VAL A 72 -0.55 -9.06 -7.13
CA VAL A 72 -0.28 -9.99 -6.04
C VAL A 72 -1.45 -9.88 -5.06
N ILE A 73 -2.15 -11.00 -4.81
CA ILE A 73 -3.22 -11.04 -3.82
C ILE A 73 -2.59 -11.26 -2.44
N VAL A 74 -2.66 -10.24 -1.59
CA VAL A 74 -1.90 -10.20 -0.34
C VAL A 74 -2.70 -10.59 0.89
N SER A 75 -4.03 -10.57 0.79
CA SER A 75 -4.92 -10.95 1.89
C SER A 75 -6.35 -11.11 1.43
N GLN A 76 -7.13 -11.88 2.20
CA GLN A 76 -8.57 -12.00 2.10
C GLN A 76 -9.24 -11.73 3.44
N TYR A 77 -10.53 -11.41 3.39
CA TYR A 77 -11.32 -11.01 4.55
C TYR A 77 -12.75 -11.53 4.42
N ASP A 78 -13.35 -11.87 5.56
CA ASP A 78 -14.71 -12.39 5.62
C ASP A 78 -15.76 -11.28 5.54
N SER A 79 -15.35 -10.03 5.77
CA SER A 79 -16.27 -8.89 5.80
C SER A 79 -15.69 -7.65 5.14
N LYS A 80 -16.60 -6.82 4.63
CA LYS A 80 -16.28 -5.49 4.10
C LYS A 80 -15.54 -4.62 5.12
N GLU A 81 -15.99 -4.62 6.38
CA GLU A 81 -15.39 -3.78 7.42
C GLU A 81 -13.91 -4.14 7.66
N GLU A 82 -13.58 -5.43 7.68
CA GLU A 82 -12.19 -5.89 7.76
C GLU A 82 -11.38 -5.51 6.53
N ALA A 83 -11.97 -5.69 5.35
CA ALA A 83 -11.36 -5.33 4.07
C ALA A 83 -11.02 -3.83 3.99
N GLU A 84 -11.94 -2.95 4.41
CA GLU A 84 -11.72 -1.50 4.45
C GLU A 84 -10.62 -1.11 5.45
N LYS A 85 -10.61 -1.72 6.65
CA LYS A 85 -9.56 -1.49 7.65
C LYS A 85 -8.20 -1.95 7.14
N ALA A 86 -8.15 -3.09 6.47
CA ALA A 86 -6.92 -3.64 5.94
C ALA A 86 -6.43 -2.87 4.72
N HIS A 87 -7.32 -2.41 3.84
CA HIS A 87 -6.99 -1.53 2.72
C HIS A 87 -6.21 -0.30 3.18
N LYS A 88 -6.70 0.40 4.21
CA LYS A 88 -6.00 1.55 4.82
C LYS A 88 -4.61 1.19 5.35
N LYS A 89 -4.43 -0.02 5.89
CA LYS A 89 -3.12 -0.51 6.35
C LYS A 89 -2.17 -0.77 5.17
N TRP A 90 -2.67 -1.38 4.08
CA TRP A 90 -1.90 -1.62 2.87
C TRP A 90 -1.49 -0.33 2.17
N VAL A 91 -2.40 0.63 2.01
CA VAL A 91 -2.09 1.96 1.48
C VAL A 91 -1.01 2.63 2.32
N LYS A 92 -1.15 2.60 3.65
CA LYS A 92 -0.12 3.13 4.56
C LYS A 92 1.22 2.42 4.38
N LEU A 93 1.22 1.09 4.31
CA LEU A 93 2.43 0.29 4.13
C LEU A 93 3.11 0.61 2.80
N MET A 94 2.37 0.64 1.70
CA MET A 94 2.89 0.96 0.36
C MET A 94 3.43 2.39 0.27
N ARG A 95 2.87 3.34 1.04
CA ARG A 95 3.43 4.68 1.16
C ARG A 95 4.74 4.71 1.97
N THR A 96 4.86 3.92 3.03
CA THR A 96 6.01 3.96 3.93
C THR A 96 7.16 3.04 3.53
N ASP A 97 6.86 1.90 2.91
CA ASP A 97 7.81 0.89 2.45
C ASP A 97 7.30 0.25 1.14
N PRO A 98 7.36 0.97 0.02
CA PRO A 98 6.86 0.49 -1.28
C PRO A 98 7.61 -0.75 -1.80
N THR A 99 8.82 -0.99 -1.28
CA THR A 99 9.69 -2.10 -1.66
C THR A 99 9.55 -3.32 -0.78
N CYS A 100 8.62 -3.32 0.19
CA CYS A 100 8.44 -4.45 1.08
C CYS A 100 8.10 -5.71 0.28
N LYS A 101 8.61 -6.85 0.74
CA LYS A 101 8.29 -8.14 0.14
C LYS A 101 6.80 -8.42 0.31
N LEU A 102 6.08 -8.56 -0.79
CA LEU A 102 4.71 -9.06 -0.78
C LEU A 102 4.72 -10.59 -0.81
N GLN A 103 3.79 -11.18 -0.10
CA GLN A 103 3.55 -12.61 -0.14
C GLN A 103 2.18 -12.81 -0.77
N ASP A 104 2.15 -13.49 -1.92
CA ASP A 104 0.91 -13.97 -2.51
C ASP A 104 0.33 -15.06 -1.59
N ILE A 105 -0.97 -14.98 -1.29
CA ILE A 105 -1.67 -16.01 -0.51
C ILE A 105 -1.90 -17.30 -1.31
N ASN A 106 -1.54 -17.33 -2.60
CA ASN A 106 -1.51 -18.46 -3.53
C ASN A 106 -2.65 -19.47 -3.31
N MET A 107 -3.89 -18.96 -3.40
CA MET A 107 -5.10 -19.77 -3.16
C MET A 107 -5.24 -20.97 -4.09
N TRP A 108 -4.74 -20.82 -5.32
CA TRP A 108 -4.99 -21.78 -6.38
C TRP A 108 -3.88 -22.82 -6.52
N ASN A 109 -2.83 -22.72 -5.68
CA ASN A 109 -1.62 -23.53 -5.79
C ASN A 109 -1.11 -23.62 -7.24
N LEU A 110 -1.28 -22.52 -7.98
CA LEU A 110 -0.81 -22.42 -9.36
C LEU A 110 0.71 -22.39 -9.26
N LYS A 111 1.35 -23.42 -9.79
CA LYS A 111 2.81 -23.47 -9.87
C LYS A 111 3.25 -22.33 -10.78
N SER A 112 3.95 -21.37 -10.20
CA SER A 112 4.71 -20.37 -10.93
C SER A 112 5.94 -20.97 -11.60
#